data_AF-A0A523F8L1-F1
#
_entry.id   AF-A0A523F8L1-F1
#
_cell.length_a   1.000
_cell.length_b   1.000
_cell.length_c   1.000
_cell.angle_alpha   90.00
_cell.angle_beta   90.00
_cell.angle_gamma   90.00
#
_symmetry.space_group_name_H-M   'P 1'
#
loop_
_entity.id
_entity.type
_entity.pdbx_description
1 polymer ?
#
loop_
_entity_poly.entity_id
_entity_poly.type
_entity_poly.pdbx_seq_one_letter_code
_entity_poly.pdbx_strand_id
1 'polypeptide(L)' 'MSKAAYHKKPENEQPVQRTIRRCLKCRQPFSSAWSGERVCAKCKASSAWREGGSGNLQSWRY' A
#
# COMPACT_ATOMS: atom_id res chain seq x y z
N MET A 1 0.83 -31.01 36.17
CA MET A 1 1.38 -30.85 34.82
C MET A 1 0.52 -29.85 34.06
N SER A 2 1.02 -28.64 33.79
CA SER A 2 0.23 -27.54 33.20
C SER A 2 0.37 -27.56 31.68
N LYS A 3 -0.71 -27.91 30.97
CA LYS A 3 -0.72 -28.00 29.50
C LYS A 3 -0.92 -26.58 28.94
N ALA A 4 0.15 -25.95 28.49
CA ALA A 4 0.10 -24.65 27.82
C ALA A 4 -0.76 -24.78 26.55
N ALA A 5 -1.97 -24.23 26.60
CA ALA A 5 -2.89 -24.22 25.47
C ALA A 5 -2.24 -23.38 24.35
N TYR A 6 -2.01 -24.04 23.21
CA TYR A 6 -1.45 -23.44 22.01
C TYR A 6 -2.39 -22.36 21.48
N HIS A 7 -2.14 -21.09 21.82
CA HIS A 7 -2.83 -19.97 21.18
C HIS A 7 -2.26 -19.78 19.77
N LYS A 8 -2.88 -20.42 18.78
CA LYS A 8 -2.58 -20.11 17.38
C LYS A 8 -3.09 -18.71 17.08
N LYS A 9 -2.22 -17.84 16.56
CA LYS A 9 -2.61 -16.52 16.06
C LYS A 9 -3.73 -16.73 15.02
N PRO A 10 -4.89 -16.07 15.14
CA PRO A 10 -5.95 -16.23 14.16
C PRO A 10 -5.40 -15.84 12.79
N GLU A 11 -5.54 -16.76 11.84
CA GLU A 11 -5.19 -16.54 10.43
C GLU A 11 -6.06 -15.37 9.95
N ASN A 12 -5.48 -14.20 9.77
CA ASN A 12 -6.17 -13.03 9.25
C ASN A 12 -6.29 -13.16 7.73
N GLU A 13 -7.06 -14.15 7.26
CA GLU A 13 -7.43 -14.32 5.86
C GLU A 13 -8.53 -13.31 5.47
N GLN A 14 -8.35 -12.03 5.82
CA GLN A 14 -9.18 -11.02 5.19
C GLN A 14 -8.90 -11.08 3.68
N PRO A 15 -9.92 -11.36 2.85
CA PRO A 15 -9.71 -11.40 1.41
C PRO A 15 -9.19 -10.02 1.01
N VAL A 16 -8.02 -10.00 0.39
CA VAL A 16 -7.44 -8.78 -0.18
C VAL A 16 -8.40 -8.32 -1.27
N GLN A 17 -9.36 -7.46 -0.91
CA GLN A 17 -10.39 -6.92 -1.77
C GLN A 17 -9.74 -6.05 -2.84
N ARG A 18 -9.33 -6.66 -3.95
CA ARG A 18 -8.73 -5.95 -5.07
C ARG A 18 -9.80 -5.08 -5.72
N THR A 19 -9.64 -3.77 -5.61
CA THR A 19 -10.60 -2.79 -6.13
C THR A 19 -10.07 -2.17 -7.42
N ILE A 20 -10.89 -2.03 -8.46
CA ILE A 20 -10.50 -1.27 -9.65
C ILE A 20 -10.56 0.22 -9.34
N ARG A 21 -9.44 0.93 -9.48
CA ARG A 21 -9.31 2.38 -9.25
C ARG A 21 -8.66 3.04 -10.47
N ARG A 22 -8.82 4.36 -10.62
CA ARG A 22 -8.11 5.15 -11.64
C ARG A 22 -6.78 5.65 -11.09
N CYS A 23 -5.71 5.51 -11.87
CA CYS A 23 -4.38 5.97 -11.51
C CYS A 23 -4.32 7.51 -11.42
N LEU A 24 -3.71 8.06 -10.37
CA LEU A 24 -3.55 9.51 -10.24
C LEU A 24 -2.63 10.14 -11.30
N LYS A 25 -1.69 9.38 -11.87
CA LYS A 25 -0.74 9.88 -12.88
C LYS A 25 -1.31 9.85 -14.30
N CYS A 26 -1.85 8.71 -14.72
CA CYS A 26 -2.28 8.48 -16.11
C CYS A 26 -3.80 8.30 -16.27
N ARG A 27 -4.57 8.30 -15.18
CA ARG A 27 -6.03 8.09 -15.13
C ARG A 27 -6.52 6.74 -15.65
N GLN A 28 -5.61 5.83 -16.02
CA GLN A 28 -5.96 4.47 -16.44
C GLN A 28 -6.53 3.65 -15.27
N PRO A 29 -7.56 2.83 -15.50
CA PRO A 29 -8.06 1.89 -14.50
C PRO A 29 -6.99 0.81 -14.20
N PHE A 30 -6.82 0.47 -12.93
CA PHE A 30 -5.91 -0.58 -12.49
C PHE A 30 -6.43 -1.28 -11.23
N SER A 31 -6.00 -2.52 -11.00
CA SER A 31 -6.33 -3.27 -9.78
C SER A 31 -5.50 -2.77 -8.61
N SER A 32 -6.17 -2.19 -7.63
CA SER A 32 -5.60 -1.72 -6.37
C SER A 32 -5.60 -2.86 -5.36
N ALA A 33 -4.42 -3.25 -4.86
CA ALA A 33 -4.29 -4.33 -3.88
C ALA A 33 -4.75 -3.92 -2.47
N TRP A 34 -4.77 -2.62 -2.15
CA TRP A 34 -5.18 -2.08 -0.85
C TRP A 34 -5.63 -0.63 -1.01
N SER A 35 -6.46 -0.13 -0.09
CA SER A 35 -7.14 1.17 -0.22
C SER A 35 -6.25 2.39 -0.47
N GLY A 36 -4.97 2.34 -0.09
CA GLY A 36 -4.01 3.42 -0.34
C GLY A 36 -3.27 3.33 -1.67
N GLU A 37 -3.40 2.24 -2.43
CA GLU A 37 -2.76 2.14 -3.74
C GLU A 37 -3.54 2.95 -4.78
N ARG A 38 -2.99 4.11 -5.15
CA ARG A 38 -3.60 5.07 -6.09
C ARG A 38 -2.80 5.28 -7.40
N VAL A 39 -1.66 4.61 -7.55
CA VAL A 39 -0.81 4.68 -8.74
C VAL A 39 -0.64 3.29 -9.33
N CYS A 40 -0.87 3.13 -10.64
CA CYS A 40 -0.75 1.82 -11.28
C CYS A 40 0.70 1.34 -11.34
N ALA A 41 0.91 0.03 -11.45
CA ALA A 41 2.25 -0.57 -11.50
C ALA A 41 3.16 0.06 -12.58
N LYS A 42 2.61 0.41 -13.75
CA LYS A 42 3.34 1.08 -14.83
C LYS A 42 3.88 2.46 -14.40
N CYS A 43 3.05 3.29 -13.78
CA CYS A 43 3.45 4.61 -13.27
C CYS A 43 4.25 4.54 -11.97
N LYS A 44 4.12 3.45 -11.19
CA LYS A 44 4.94 3.17 -10.01
C LYS A 44 6.36 2.70 -10.40
N ALA A 45 6.47 1.99 -11.53
CA ALA A 45 7.74 1.54 -12.09
C ALA A 45 8.51 2.67 -12.80
N SER A 46 7.81 3.69 -13.31
CA SER A 46 8.49 4.89 -13.80
C SER A 46 9.24 5.57 -12.65
N SER A 47 10.53 5.79 -12.84
CA SER A 47 11.51 6.34 -11.88
C SER A 47 11.09 7.67 -11.24
N ALA A 48 10.13 8.39 -11.82
CA ALA A 48 9.57 9.64 -11.30
C ALA A 48 8.94 9.55 -9.89
N TRP A 49 8.69 8.34 -9.35
CA TRP A 49 8.19 8.16 -7.97
C TRP A 49 9.28 7.73 -6.97
N ARG A 50 10.40 7.18 -7.43
CA ARG A 50 11.51 6.75 -6.55
C ARG A 50 12.42 7.90 -6.14
N GLU A 51 12.37 9.03 -6.86
CA GLU A 51 12.96 10.28 -6.42
C GLU A 51 12.10 10.88 -5.29
N GLY A 52 12.16 10.24 -4.13
CA GLY A 52 11.59 10.79 -2.91
C GLY A 52 12.31 12.09 -2.56
N GLY A 53 11.67 13.22 -2.83
CA GLY A 53 11.88 14.44 -2.04
C GLY A 53 13.32 14.92 -1.87
N SER A 54 14.13 14.99 -2.93
CA SER A 54 15.29 15.89 -2.98
C SER A 54 14.83 17.34 -3.17
N GLY A 55 14.00 17.81 -2.24
CA GLY A 55 13.33 19.09 -2.37
C GLY A 55 12.64 19.50 -1.07
N ASN A 56 13.46 19.84 -0.08
CA ASN A 56 13.09 20.63 1.09
C ASN A 56 12.34 19.90 2.22
N LEU A 57 13.14 19.44 3.21
CA LEU A 57 12.72 19.32 4.61
C LEU A 57 12.21 20.68 5.11
N GLN A 58 10.95 21.02 4.86
CA GLN A 58 10.29 22.11 5.56
C GLN A 58 9.27 21.54 6.55
N SER A 59 9.78 21.38 7.77
CA SER A 59 9.10 21.62 9.04
C SER A 59 7.82 20.80 9.30
N TRP A 60 8.01 19.65 9.94
CA TRP A 60 7.02 19.16 10.90
C TRP A 60 7.02 20.13 12.09
N ARG A 61 6.09 21.10 12.07
CA ARG A 61 5.72 21.86 13.26
C ARG A 61 4.46 21.23 13.85
N TYR A 62 4.59 20.77 15.09
CA TYR A 62 3.47 20.57 16.01
C TYR A 62 2.75 21.90 16.26
#